data_AF-A0A9D4WGL6-F1
#
_entry.id   AF-A0A9D4WGL6-F1
#
_cell.length_a   1.000
_cell.length_b   1.000
_cell.length_c   1.000
_cell.angle_alpha   90.00
_cell.angle_beta   90.00
_cell.angle_gamma   90.00
#
_symmetry.space_group_name_H-M   'P 1'
#
loop_
_entity.id
_entity.type
_entity.pdbx_description
1 polymer ?
#
loop_
_entity_poly.entity_id
_entity_poly.type
_entity_poly.pdbx_seq_one_letter_code
_entity_poly.pdbx_strand_id
1 'polypeptide(L)'
;MRPVMKDDVVYSFFDPEISVLKDMITLITPDHVGMFREMYGGILKMVFRLTDRDRSAIHTLLQFYDPGLRCFVFPDYLLGPLMEDYAGILGIQIRNQVPFYATKEEPDIGGISRALYLSPEIVKGSLKEKGKLPGFHLSFLEAKAKEHAELGNWKAVCALIAVSIYGTILFPNQRSFVDINAIRLFMQRNPIPTLIGDVYYSIHNQHEKRRGGLIRCCTQLLYKWFMGYLPSKGAFVLLDHTVNWATKLMGLRAKDIAWTHSSGVGQDFICSCGGFPNVPLIGVQGCINYN
;
A
#
# COMPACT_ATOMS: atom_id res chain seq x y z
N MET A 1 12.63 -9.12 -30.88
CA MET A 1 12.28 -7.70 -31.05
C MET A 1 12.89 -6.96 -29.86
N ARG A 2 13.93 -6.12 -30.06
CA ARG A 2 14.48 -5.33 -28.93
C ARG A 2 13.38 -4.35 -28.51
N PRO A 3 13.05 -4.23 -27.22
CA PRO A 3 12.14 -3.18 -26.79
C PRO A 3 12.85 -1.85 -27.10
N VAL A 4 12.28 -1.08 -28.01
CA VAL A 4 12.64 0.32 -28.21
C VAL A 4 12.37 0.98 -26.86
N MET A 5 13.39 1.58 -26.23
CA MET A 5 13.17 2.44 -25.07
C MET A 5 12.22 3.55 -25.53
N LYS A 6 10.95 3.43 -25.15
CA LYS A 6 9.95 4.50 -25.28
C LYS A 6 10.48 5.70 -24.49
N ASP A 7 10.20 6.91 -24.93
CA ASP A 7 10.55 8.14 -24.19
C ASP A 7 10.27 7.94 -22.70
N ASP A 8 11.28 8.19 -21.84
CA ASP A 8 11.20 7.88 -20.41
C ASP A 8 10.02 8.60 -19.77
N VAL A 9 8.95 7.85 -19.49
CA VAL A 9 7.76 8.40 -18.85
C VAL A 9 8.11 8.74 -17.41
N VAL A 10 7.98 10.01 -17.04
CA VAL A 10 8.35 10.48 -15.70
C VAL A 10 7.22 10.22 -14.70
N TYR A 11 7.48 9.37 -13.72
CA TYR A 11 6.54 9.09 -12.63
C TYR A 11 6.94 9.84 -11.35
N SER A 12 5.94 10.30 -10.61
CA SER A 12 6.11 10.85 -9.27
C SER A 12 5.32 10.02 -8.25
N PHE A 13 5.75 10.08 -6.99
CA PHE A 13 5.17 9.30 -5.90
C PHE A 13 4.70 10.22 -4.79
N PHE A 14 3.63 9.81 -4.10
CA PHE A 14 3.15 10.55 -2.96
C PHE A 14 4.20 10.55 -1.84
N ASP A 15 4.50 11.73 -1.27
CA ASP A 15 5.38 11.85 -0.09
C ASP A 15 4.53 11.96 1.17
N PRO A 16 4.41 10.87 1.96
CA PRO A 16 3.53 10.86 3.11
C PRO A 16 4.12 11.59 4.32
N GLU A 17 3.24 11.98 5.24
CA GLU A 17 3.66 12.57 6.50
C GLU A 17 4.16 11.47 7.45
N ILE A 18 5.48 11.34 7.58
CA ILE A 18 6.11 10.26 8.34
C ILE A 18 6.48 10.68 9.77
N SER A 19 6.79 11.96 10.01
CA SER A 19 7.26 12.40 11.34
C SER A 19 6.19 12.19 12.39
N VAL A 20 4.98 12.70 12.15
CA VAL A 20 3.84 12.54 13.06
C VAL A 20 3.51 11.07 13.30
N LEU A 21 3.55 10.24 12.25
CA LEU A 21 3.33 8.79 12.42
C LEU A 21 4.40 8.14 13.28
N LYS A 22 5.68 8.52 13.13
CA LYS A 22 6.76 8.01 13.98
C LYS A 22 6.54 8.39 15.44
N ASP A 23 6.18 9.64 15.70
CA ASP A 23 5.90 10.14 17.05
C ASP A 23 4.73 9.37 17.67
N MET A 24 3.64 9.18 16.91
CA MET A 24 2.52 8.36 17.34
C MET A 24 2.91 6.90 17.64
N ILE A 25 3.77 6.28 16.81
CA ILE A 25 4.23 4.90 17.02
C ILE A 25 5.03 4.77 18.32
N THR A 26 5.71 5.81 18.79
CA THR A 26 6.44 5.77 20.07
C THR A 26 5.51 5.56 21.28
N LEU A 27 4.20 5.82 21.13
CA LEU A 27 3.19 5.52 22.15
C LEU A 27 2.96 4.01 22.33
N ILE A 28 3.28 3.19 21.32
CA ILE A 28 3.15 1.73 21.42
C ILE A 28 4.36 1.20 22.19
N THR A 29 4.18 0.92 23.48
CA THR A 29 5.22 0.30 24.30
C THR A 29 5.53 -1.14 23.83
N PRO A 30 6.70 -1.71 24.17
CA PRO A 30 7.04 -3.09 23.82
C PRO A 30 5.96 -4.12 24.17
N ASP A 31 5.30 -3.94 25.32
CA ASP A 31 4.23 -4.83 25.79
C ASP A 31 2.98 -4.80 24.90
N HIS A 32 2.76 -3.71 24.16
CA HIS A 32 1.58 -3.51 23.32
C HIS A 32 1.84 -3.76 21.82
N VAL A 33 3.08 -3.99 21.39
CA VAL A 33 3.42 -4.29 19.99
C VAL A 33 2.72 -5.57 19.51
N GLY A 34 2.64 -6.58 20.38
CA GLY A 34 1.92 -7.83 20.08
C GLY A 34 0.44 -7.59 19.80
N MET A 35 -0.22 -6.81 20.67
CA MET A 35 -1.62 -6.42 20.52
C MET A 35 -1.87 -5.67 19.21
N PHE A 36 -1.02 -4.70 18.86
CA PHE A 36 -1.14 -3.98 17.60
C PHE A 36 -1.04 -4.93 16.41
N ARG A 37 -0.03 -5.80 16.41
CA ARG A 37 0.23 -6.75 15.31
C ARG A 37 -0.92 -7.73 15.13
N GLU A 38 -1.50 -8.24 16.21
CA GLU A 38 -2.64 -9.14 16.16
C GLU A 38 -3.88 -8.46 15.55
N MET A 39 -4.13 -7.18 15.89
CA MET A 39 -5.30 -6.46 15.40
C MET A 39 -5.17 -5.94 13.98
N TYR A 40 -3.97 -5.49 13.57
CA TYR A 40 -3.76 -4.69 12.36
C TYR A 40 -2.65 -5.20 11.45
N GLY A 41 -2.03 -6.33 11.78
CA GLY A 41 -0.90 -6.89 11.05
C GLY A 41 0.39 -6.09 11.25
N GLY A 42 1.37 -6.37 10.40
CA GLY A 42 2.69 -5.75 10.37
C GLY A 42 2.73 -4.34 9.77
N ILE A 43 1.64 -3.57 9.72
CA ILE A 43 1.58 -2.29 9.01
C ILE A 43 2.53 -1.22 9.56
N LEU A 44 2.97 -1.33 10.82
CA LEU A 44 4.01 -0.44 11.40
C LEU A 44 5.28 -0.41 10.55
N LYS A 45 5.63 -1.54 9.91
CA LYS A 45 6.85 -1.64 9.09
C LYS A 45 6.76 -0.91 7.75
N MET A 46 5.60 -0.33 7.44
CA MET A 46 5.37 0.54 6.27
C MET A 46 5.67 2.02 6.58
N VAL A 47 5.87 2.39 7.85
CA VAL A 47 6.15 3.78 8.24
C VAL A 47 7.65 4.08 8.08
N PHE A 48 8.06 4.22 6.82
CA PHE A 48 9.39 4.67 6.44
C PHE A 48 9.33 5.62 5.24
N ARG A 49 10.36 6.46 5.12
CA ARG A 49 10.53 7.37 4.00
C ARG A 49 11.36 6.67 2.92
N LEU A 50 10.85 6.67 1.69
CA LEU A 50 11.60 6.20 0.53
C LEU A 50 12.70 7.22 0.21
N THR A 51 13.93 6.75 0.03
CA THR A 51 15.03 7.56 -0.48
C THR A 51 14.86 7.81 -1.97
N ASP A 52 15.62 8.74 -2.55
CA ASP A 52 15.60 8.97 -4.00
C ASP A 52 16.05 7.74 -4.78
N ARG A 53 16.93 6.93 -4.20
CA ARG A 53 17.33 5.64 -4.77
C ARG A 53 16.18 4.63 -4.78
N ASP A 54 15.37 4.59 -3.72
CA ASP A 54 14.21 3.70 -3.64
C ASP A 54 13.14 4.11 -4.64
N ARG A 55 12.87 5.41 -4.74
CA ARG A 55 11.95 5.99 -5.74
C ARG A 55 12.44 5.71 -7.16
N SER A 56 13.75 5.82 -7.40
CA SER A 56 14.36 5.47 -8.68
C SER A 56 14.18 3.98 -9.02
N ALA A 57 14.25 3.08 -8.03
CA ALA A 57 13.99 1.65 -8.22
C ALA A 57 12.58 1.40 -8.75
N ILE A 58 11.59 2.01 -8.10
CA ILE A 58 10.18 1.88 -8.50
C ILE A 58 9.95 2.57 -9.83
N HIS A 59 10.50 3.76 -10.04
CA HIS A 59 10.39 4.46 -11.31
C HIS A 59 10.89 3.60 -12.48
N THR A 60 12.06 2.96 -12.32
CA THR A 60 12.60 2.05 -13.33
C THR A 60 11.72 0.82 -13.51
N LEU A 61 11.22 0.20 -12.44
CA LEU A 61 10.28 -0.92 -12.52
C LEU A 61 9.05 -0.57 -13.38
N LEU A 62 8.48 0.63 -13.20
CA LEU A 62 7.31 1.08 -13.96
C LEU A 62 7.58 1.22 -15.47
N GLN A 63 8.83 1.38 -15.89
CA GLN A 63 9.19 1.40 -17.32
C GLN A 63 9.04 0.00 -17.97
N PHE A 64 9.05 -1.06 -17.18
CA PHE A 64 8.85 -2.44 -17.65
C PHE A 64 7.38 -2.86 -17.67
N TYR A 65 6.44 -1.98 -17.28
CA TYR A 65 5.03 -2.32 -17.26
C TYR A 65 4.47 -2.45 -18.68
N ASP A 66 3.84 -3.59 -18.97
CA ASP A 66 3.09 -3.81 -20.20
C ASP A 66 1.57 -3.72 -19.92
N PRO A 67 0.85 -2.74 -20.50
CA PRO A 67 -0.59 -2.60 -20.28
C PRO A 67 -1.44 -3.75 -20.83
N GLY A 68 -0.99 -4.42 -21.90
CA GLY A 68 -1.72 -5.51 -22.53
C GLY A 68 -1.69 -6.76 -21.65
N LEU A 69 -0.52 -7.07 -21.09
CA LEU A 69 -0.34 -8.18 -20.17
C LEU A 69 -0.70 -7.83 -18.72
N ARG A 70 -0.77 -6.54 -18.38
CA ARG A 70 -1.01 -6.03 -17.02
C ARG A 70 0.00 -6.59 -16.02
N CYS A 71 1.28 -6.62 -16.40
CA CYS A 71 2.38 -7.04 -15.55
C CYS A 71 3.68 -6.34 -15.98
N PHE A 72 4.74 -6.52 -15.21
CA PHE A 72 6.09 -6.09 -15.58
C PHE A 72 6.77 -7.17 -16.41
N VAL A 73 7.23 -6.80 -17.61
CA VAL A 73 7.83 -7.71 -18.59
C VAL A 73 9.33 -7.52 -18.63
N PHE A 74 10.07 -8.56 -18.29
CA PHE A 74 11.52 -8.64 -18.43
C PHE A 74 11.88 -9.63 -19.55
N PRO A 75 13.15 -9.69 -20.00
CA PRO A 75 13.52 -10.50 -21.16
C PRO A 75 13.13 -11.98 -21.10
N ASP A 76 13.18 -12.61 -19.92
CA ASP A 76 12.93 -14.04 -19.73
C ASP A 76 11.99 -14.38 -18.54
N TYR A 77 11.35 -13.36 -17.92
CA TYR A 77 10.37 -13.57 -16.85
C TYR A 77 9.36 -12.43 -16.75
N LEU A 78 8.25 -12.69 -16.06
CA LEU A 78 7.21 -11.71 -15.74
C LEU A 78 7.16 -11.49 -14.22
N LEU A 79 6.82 -10.27 -13.80
CA LEU A 79 6.53 -9.96 -12.40
C LEU A 79 5.24 -9.16 -12.29
N GLY A 80 4.48 -9.38 -11.23
CA GLY A 80 3.32 -8.58 -10.88
C GLY A 80 2.92 -8.85 -9.43
N PRO A 81 2.54 -7.83 -8.64
CA PRO A 81 2.12 -8.07 -7.28
C PRO A 81 0.81 -8.86 -7.22
N LEU A 82 0.78 -9.89 -6.39
CA LEU A 82 -0.42 -10.67 -6.08
C LEU A 82 -0.97 -10.31 -4.69
N MET A 83 -2.22 -10.67 -4.43
CA MET A 83 -2.83 -10.45 -3.12
C MET A 83 -2.05 -11.17 -2.02
N GLU A 84 -1.59 -12.39 -2.28
CA GLU A 84 -0.83 -13.24 -1.38
C GLU A 84 0.49 -12.58 -0.99
N ASP A 85 1.16 -11.90 -1.93
CA ASP A 85 2.39 -11.17 -1.64
C ASP A 85 2.12 -10.05 -0.63
N TYR A 86 1.09 -9.25 -0.86
CA TYR A 86 0.76 -8.12 0.02
C TYR A 86 0.21 -8.61 1.35
N ALA A 87 -0.54 -9.72 1.36
CA ALA A 87 -1.01 -10.38 2.58
C ALA A 87 0.17 -10.87 3.41
N GLY A 88 1.15 -11.54 2.80
CA GLY A 88 2.37 -12.00 3.46
C GLY A 88 3.24 -10.85 3.97
N ILE A 89 3.43 -9.81 3.16
CA ILE A 89 4.13 -8.60 3.59
C ILE A 89 3.37 -7.94 4.73
N LEU A 90 2.07 -7.69 4.65
CA LEU A 90 1.38 -6.98 5.72
C LEU A 90 1.02 -7.88 6.92
N GLY A 91 1.11 -9.20 6.81
CA GLY A 91 0.60 -10.12 7.82
C GLY A 91 -0.92 -9.96 8.02
N ILE A 92 -1.65 -9.66 6.94
CA ILE A 92 -3.10 -9.45 6.96
C ILE A 92 -3.73 -10.50 6.05
N GLN A 93 -4.67 -11.27 6.58
CA GLN A 93 -5.39 -12.28 5.81
C GLN A 93 -6.30 -11.66 4.76
N ILE A 94 -6.34 -12.28 3.58
CA ILE A 94 -7.32 -11.99 2.54
C ILE A 94 -8.65 -12.60 3.00
N ARG A 95 -9.71 -11.80 3.06
CA ARG A 95 -11.03 -12.25 3.52
C ARG A 95 -11.99 -12.39 2.34
N ASN A 96 -12.91 -13.36 2.43
CA ASN A 96 -14.01 -13.56 1.48
C ASN A 96 -15.13 -12.49 1.57
N GLN A 97 -14.81 -11.30 2.09
CA GLN A 97 -15.74 -10.18 2.15
C GLN A 97 -15.68 -9.41 0.84
N VAL A 98 -16.81 -8.81 0.45
CA VAL A 98 -16.86 -7.90 -0.71
C VAL A 98 -15.75 -6.83 -0.55
N PRO A 99 -14.85 -6.68 -1.54
CA PRO A 99 -13.82 -5.65 -1.54
C PRO A 99 -14.39 -4.23 -1.39
N PHE A 100 -13.51 -3.23 -1.34
CA PHE A 100 -13.95 -1.84 -1.42
C PHE A 100 -14.92 -1.63 -2.58
N TYR A 101 -15.98 -0.87 -2.35
CA TYR A 101 -17.00 -0.59 -3.36
C TYR A 101 -17.42 0.85 -3.22
N ALA A 102 -16.94 1.74 -4.09
CA ALA A 102 -17.11 3.18 -3.95
C ALA A 102 -18.58 3.62 -3.76
N THR A 103 -19.55 2.83 -4.25
CA THR A 103 -20.98 3.13 -4.16
C THR A 103 -21.71 2.52 -2.96
N LYS A 104 -21.03 1.74 -2.09
CA LYS A 104 -21.61 1.36 -0.79
C LYS A 104 -21.63 2.58 0.13
N GLU A 105 -22.62 2.64 1.02
CA GLU A 105 -22.76 3.72 2.01
C GLU A 105 -21.44 4.02 2.74
N GLU A 106 -21.16 5.32 2.86
CA GLU A 106 -20.05 5.82 3.66
C GLU A 106 -20.22 5.37 5.13
N PRO A 107 -19.13 5.18 5.88
CA PRO A 107 -19.23 4.90 7.31
C PRO A 107 -20.04 5.97 8.03
N ASP A 108 -21.07 5.55 8.75
CA ASP A 108 -21.85 6.45 9.59
C ASP A 108 -21.02 6.93 10.80
N ILE A 109 -21.46 8.05 11.40
CA ILE A 109 -20.80 8.65 12.58
C ILE A 109 -20.66 7.61 13.72
N GLY A 110 -21.68 6.77 13.92
CA GLY A 110 -21.67 5.74 14.95
C GLY A 110 -20.62 4.65 14.69
N GLY A 111 -20.45 4.23 13.43
CA GLY A 111 -19.43 3.28 13.00
C GLY A 111 -18.02 3.82 13.20
N ILE A 112 -17.78 5.07 12.78
CA ILE A 112 -16.48 5.74 12.98
C ILE A 112 -16.18 5.90 14.48
N SER A 113 -17.17 6.34 15.26
CA SER A 113 -17.07 6.50 16.71
C SER A 113 -16.61 5.20 17.39
N ARG A 114 -17.26 4.07 17.10
CA ARG A 114 -16.88 2.75 17.64
C ARG A 114 -15.50 2.30 17.17
N ALA A 115 -15.18 2.53 15.89
CA ALA A 115 -13.92 2.07 15.31
C ALA A 115 -12.70 2.83 15.86
N LEU A 116 -12.88 4.13 16.15
CA LEU A 116 -11.80 5.02 16.61
C LEU A 116 -11.83 5.29 18.12
N TYR A 117 -12.80 4.74 18.85
CA TYR A 117 -13.00 4.97 20.29
C TYR A 117 -13.22 6.45 20.65
N LEU A 118 -13.87 7.20 19.74
CA LEU A 118 -14.21 8.61 19.92
C LEU A 118 -15.72 8.75 20.16
N SER A 119 -16.15 9.77 20.89
CA SER A 119 -17.59 10.03 21.02
C SER A 119 -18.19 10.47 19.67
N PRO A 120 -19.48 10.18 19.40
CA PRO A 120 -20.15 10.64 18.18
C PRO A 120 -20.07 12.16 17.96
N GLU A 121 -20.12 12.94 19.04
CA GLU A 121 -20.02 14.40 19.03
C GLU A 121 -18.64 14.85 18.59
N ILE A 122 -17.58 14.21 19.12
CA ILE A 122 -16.19 14.47 18.73
C ILE A 122 -15.97 14.13 17.25
N VAL A 123 -16.47 12.97 16.79
CA VAL A 123 -16.40 12.57 15.38
C VAL A 123 -17.07 13.62 14.50
N LYS A 124 -18.33 13.95 14.79
CA LYS A 124 -19.11 14.91 14.00
C LYS A 124 -18.47 16.31 13.98
N GLY A 125 -17.97 16.79 15.12
CA GLY A 125 -17.36 18.11 15.22
C GLY A 125 -15.95 18.21 14.61
N SER A 126 -15.27 17.08 14.42
CA SER A 126 -13.87 17.04 13.97
C SER A 126 -13.70 16.59 12.52
N LEU A 127 -14.73 16.02 11.90
CA LEU A 127 -14.74 15.74 10.46
C LEU A 127 -14.64 17.05 9.69
N LYS A 128 -13.59 17.17 8.88
CA LYS A 128 -13.36 18.32 8.00
C LYS A 128 -13.30 17.84 6.57
N GLU A 129 -13.79 18.64 5.65
CA GLU A 129 -13.55 18.40 4.23
C GLU A 129 -12.18 18.96 3.84
N LYS A 130 -11.39 18.14 3.16
CA LYS A 130 -10.14 18.58 2.53
C LYS A 130 -10.13 18.04 1.10
N GLY A 131 -10.16 18.93 0.12
CA GLY A 131 -10.43 18.56 -1.28
C GLY A 131 -11.89 18.18 -1.50
N LYS A 132 -12.19 16.90 -1.76
CA LYS A 132 -13.55 16.40 -2.06
C LYS A 132 -14.08 15.37 -1.06
N LEU A 133 -13.28 14.98 -0.07
CA LEU A 133 -13.65 13.93 0.87
C LEU A 133 -13.57 14.45 2.32
N PRO A 134 -14.53 14.10 3.18
CA PRO A 134 -14.44 14.34 4.60
C PRO A 134 -13.41 13.40 5.24
N GLY A 135 -12.91 13.79 6.42
CA GLY A 135 -11.92 13.02 7.15
C GLY A 135 -11.31 13.77 8.33
N PHE A 136 -10.21 13.26 8.83
CA PHE A 136 -9.49 13.82 9.97
C PHE A 136 -8.10 14.30 9.60
N HIS A 137 -7.70 15.44 10.15
CA HIS A 137 -6.30 15.85 10.11
C HIS A 137 -5.46 14.93 11.01
N LEU A 138 -4.24 14.61 10.57
CA LEU A 138 -3.38 13.67 11.29
C LEU A 138 -3.04 14.15 12.72
N SER A 139 -2.81 15.46 12.90
CA SER A 139 -2.53 16.02 14.23
C SER A 139 -3.71 15.89 15.21
N PHE A 140 -4.95 15.83 14.72
CA PHE A 140 -6.11 15.57 15.57
C PHE A 140 -6.09 14.12 16.06
N LEU A 141 -5.81 13.16 15.18
CA LEU A 141 -5.69 11.75 15.54
C LEU A 141 -4.51 11.51 16.49
N GLU A 142 -3.40 12.22 16.28
CA GLU A 142 -2.25 12.21 17.19
C GLU A 142 -2.63 12.70 18.59
N ALA A 143 -3.32 13.85 18.70
CA ALA A 143 -3.75 14.37 19.99
C ALA A 143 -4.67 13.38 20.73
N LYS A 144 -5.61 12.75 20.01
CA LYS A 144 -6.48 11.71 20.60
C LYS A 144 -5.72 10.45 20.99
N ALA A 145 -4.70 10.06 20.24
CA ALA A 145 -3.87 8.92 20.62
C ALA A 145 -3.10 9.20 21.92
N LYS A 146 -2.59 10.43 22.10
CA LYS A 146 -1.92 10.87 23.34
C LYS A 146 -2.88 10.88 24.53
N GLU A 147 -4.08 11.46 24.38
CA GLU A 147 -5.12 11.44 25.42
C GLU A 147 -5.48 10.01 25.85
N HIS A 148 -5.65 9.08 24.90
CA HIS A 148 -5.95 7.69 25.23
C HIS A 148 -4.77 6.94 25.86
N ALA A 149 -3.53 7.30 25.53
CA ALA A 149 -2.35 6.73 26.14
C ALA A 149 -2.24 7.13 27.62
N GLU A 150 -2.53 8.38 27.97
CA GLU A 150 -2.59 8.86 29.37
C GLU A 150 -3.63 8.11 30.20
N LEU A 151 -4.75 7.73 29.58
CA LEU A 151 -5.82 6.94 30.20
C LEU A 151 -5.56 5.42 30.19
N GLY A 152 -4.44 4.96 29.63
CA GLY A 152 -4.12 3.54 29.49
C GLY A 152 -5.04 2.76 28.53
N ASN A 153 -5.79 3.45 27.66
CA ASN A 153 -6.67 2.80 26.68
C ASN A 153 -5.90 2.39 25.41
N TRP A 154 -5.10 1.32 25.53
CA TRP A 154 -4.21 0.87 24.47
C TRP A 154 -4.92 0.39 23.20
N LYS A 155 -6.16 -0.10 23.31
CA LYS A 155 -6.97 -0.47 22.13
C LYS A 155 -7.28 0.77 21.28
N ALA A 156 -7.65 1.88 21.92
CA ALA A 156 -7.89 3.15 21.25
C ALA A 156 -6.61 3.71 20.63
N VAL A 157 -5.50 3.71 21.37
CA VAL A 157 -4.19 4.12 20.86
C VAL A 157 -3.82 3.34 19.59
N CYS A 158 -3.91 2.01 19.62
CA CYS A 158 -3.59 1.18 18.47
C CYS A 158 -4.53 1.46 17.28
N ALA A 159 -5.83 1.65 17.53
CA ALA A 159 -6.80 1.99 16.49
C ALA A 159 -6.50 3.32 15.80
N LEU A 160 -6.19 4.37 16.57
CA LEU A 160 -5.88 5.70 16.06
C LEU A 160 -4.56 5.71 15.25
N ILE A 161 -3.56 4.95 15.69
CA ILE A 161 -2.31 4.78 14.93
C ILE A 161 -2.58 3.99 13.64
N ALA A 162 -3.33 2.89 13.72
CA ALA A 162 -3.63 2.07 12.55
C ALA A 162 -4.41 2.85 11.48
N VAL A 163 -5.49 3.56 11.85
CA VAL A 163 -6.25 4.36 10.88
C VAL A 163 -5.38 5.47 10.27
N SER A 164 -4.46 6.04 11.05
CA SER A 164 -3.50 7.05 10.58
C SER A 164 -2.55 6.48 9.52
N ILE A 165 -2.06 5.25 9.71
CA ILE A 165 -1.25 4.54 8.71
C ILE A 165 -2.08 4.19 7.47
N TYR A 166 -3.35 3.80 7.65
CA TYR A 166 -4.25 3.52 6.54
C TYR A 166 -4.41 4.75 5.63
N GLY A 167 -4.74 5.92 6.17
CA GLY A 167 -4.96 7.12 5.35
C GLY A 167 -3.70 7.84 4.88
N THR A 168 -2.58 7.66 5.57
CA THR A 168 -1.35 8.37 5.24
C THR A 168 -0.42 7.54 4.35
N ILE A 169 -0.40 6.20 4.50
CA ILE A 169 0.55 5.30 3.83
C ILE A 169 -0.14 4.32 2.88
N LEU A 170 -1.17 3.62 3.34
CA LEU A 170 -1.78 2.54 2.57
C LEU A 170 -2.70 3.07 1.46
N PHE A 171 -3.51 4.07 1.77
CA PHE A 171 -4.47 4.71 0.86
C PHE A 171 -4.27 6.23 0.86
N PRO A 172 -3.09 6.72 0.44
CA PRO A 172 -2.77 8.13 0.51
C PRO A 172 -3.61 8.93 -0.49
N ASN A 173 -4.21 10.02 0.00
CA ASN A 173 -4.93 10.97 -0.86
C ASN A 173 -4.40 12.39 -0.70
N GLN A 174 -4.28 12.87 0.53
CA GLN A 174 -3.76 14.19 0.85
C GLN A 174 -2.80 14.13 2.03
N ARG A 175 -1.78 14.99 1.98
CA ARG A 175 -0.76 15.03 3.03
C ARG A 175 -1.39 15.40 4.38
N SER A 176 -1.00 14.64 5.41
CA SER A 176 -1.43 14.80 6.81
C SER A 176 -2.94 14.68 7.01
N PHE A 177 -3.62 13.88 6.19
CA PHE A 177 -5.07 13.76 6.23
C PHE A 177 -5.52 12.32 5.98
N VAL A 178 -6.45 11.85 6.79
CA VAL A 178 -7.06 10.52 6.72
C VAL A 178 -8.50 10.70 6.27
N ASP A 179 -8.77 10.41 5.00
CA ASP A 179 -10.11 10.57 4.43
C ASP A 179 -11.05 9.39 4.74
N ILE A 180 -12.32 9.60 4.42
CA ILE A 180 -13.40 8.64 4.67
C ILE A 180 -13.21 7.28 3.98
N ASN A 181 -12.53 7.23 2.83
CA ASN A 181 -12.26 5.96 2.14
C ASN A 181 -11.22 5.14 2.91
N ALA A 182 -10.16 5.79 3.40
CA ALA A 182 -9.18 5.14 4.27
C ALA A 182 -9.80 4.64 5.59
N ILE A 183 -10.68 5.43 6.21
CA ILE A 183 -11.43 5.04 7.42
C ILE A 183 -12.31 3.82 7.13
N ARG A 184 -13.01 3.83 6.00
CA ARG A 184 -13.85 2.72 5.57
C ARG A 184 -13.05 1.43 5.39
N LEU A 185 -11.89 1.52 4.73
CA LEU A 185 -10.99 0.38 4.51
C LEU A 185 -10.43 -0.16 5.83
N PHE A 186 -10.09 0.74 6.76
CA PHE A 186 -9.71 0.38 8.12
C PHE A 186 -10.81 -0.40 8.84
N MET A 187 -12.07 0.04 8.74
CA MET A 187 -13.22 -0.64 9.34
C MET A 187 -13.51 -2.01 8.72
N GLN A 188 -13.28 -2.16 7.41
CA GLN A 188 -13.48 -3.44 6.71
C GLN A 188 -12.44 -4.51 7.08
N ARG A 189 -11.23 -4.10 7.50
CA ARG A 189 -10.12 -5.00 7.85
C ARG A 189 -9.73 -6.00 6.73
N ASN A 190 -10.03 -5.65 5.48
CA ASN A 190 -9.65 -6.42 4.28
C ASN A 190 -9.02 -5.50 3.22
N PRO A 191 -7.89 -4.84 3.51
CA PRO A 191 -7.31 -3.85 2.61
C PRO A 191 -6.62 -4.45 1.38
N ILE A 192 -6.29 -5.75 1.40
CA ILE A 192 -5.40 -6.38 0.43
C ILE A 192 -5.93 -6.26 -1.02
N PRO A 193 -7.20 -6.62 -1.33
CA PRO A 193 -7.70 -6.50 -2.69
C PRO A 193 -7.68 -5.06 -3.21
N THR A 194 -8.00 -4.09 -2.35
CA THR A 194 -8.00 -2.67 -2.69
C THR A 194 -6.59 -2.13 -2.91
N LEU A 195 -5.62 -2.53 -2.07
CA LEU A 195 -4.21 -2.13 -2.22
C LEU A 195 -3.65 -2.57 -3.57
N ILE A 196 -3.93 -3.82 -3.97
CA ILE A 196 -3.47 -4.29 -5.27
C ILE A 196 -4.24 -3.59 -6.40
N GLY A 197 -5.56 -3.43 -6.25
CA GLY A 197 -6.38 -2.66 -7.20
C GLY A 197 -5.82 -1.27 -7.46
N ASP A 198 -5.45 -0.51 -6.43
CA ASP A 198 -4.86 0.82 -6.55
C ASP A 198 -3.50 0.81 -7.25
N VAL A 199 -2.66 -0.21 -7.00
CA VAL A 199 -1.36 -0.35 -7.67
C VAL A 199 -1.56 -0.57 -9.17
N TYR A 200 -2.31 -1.59 -9.58
CA TYR A 200 -2.52 -1.87 -11.00
C TYR A 200 -3.27 -0.74 -11.69
N TYR A 201 -4.36 -0.25 -11.09
CA TYR A 201 -5.15 0.81 -11.68
C TYR A 201 -4.32 2.08 -11.86
N SER A 202 -3.55 2.49 -10.83
CA SER A 202 -2.74 3.69 -10.93
C SER A 202 -1.64 3.55 -11.98
N ILE A 203 -0.96 2.40 -12.07
CA ILE A 203 0.10 2.20 -13.07
C ILE A 203 -0.50 2.17 -14.47
N HIS A 204 -1.57 1.39 -14.67
CA HIS A 204 -2.24 1.21 -15.94
C HIS A 204 -2.75 2.54 -16.50
N ASN A 205 -3.51 3.29 -15.69
CA ASN A 205 -4.07 4.58 -16.09
C ASN A 205 -2.99 5.63 -16.45
N GLN A 206 -1.85 5.65 -15.75
CA GLN A 206 -0.77 6.58 -16.10
C GLN A 206 -0.02 6.16 -17.36
N HIS A 207 0.14 4.85 -17.57
CA HIS A 207 0.76 4.33 -18.79
C HIS A 207 -0.13 4.52 -20.02
N GLU A 208 -1.42 4.24 -19.96
CA GLU A 208 -2.37 4.45 -21.07
C GLU A 208 -2.39 5.91 -21.54
N LYS A 209 -2.35 6.85 -20.58
CA LYS A 209 -2.35 8.27 -20.88
C LYS A 209 -1.03 8.77 -21.47
N ARG A 210 0.06 7.98 -21.44
CA ARG A 210 1.43 8.34 -21.86
C ARG A 210 1.93 9.69 -21.30
N ARG A 211 1.40 10.12 -20.16
CA ARG A 211 1.69 11.43 -19.57
C ARG A 211 2.67 11.36 -18.39
N GLY A 212 2.89 10.15 -17.86
CA GLY A 212 3.51 10.00 -16.55
C GLY A 212 2.68 10.71 -15.48
N GLY A 213 3.33 11.04 -14.37
CA GLY A 213 2.70 11.76 -13.25
C GLY A 213 2.54 10.92 -11.99
N LEU A 214 1.65 11.37 -11.11
CA LEU A 214 1.54 10.85 -9.76
C LEU A 214 0.94 9.44 -9.74
N ILE A 215 1.69 8.50 -9.19
CA ILE A 215 1.23 7.15 -8.86
C ILE A 215 0.51 7.19 -7.51
N ARG A 216 -0.80 6.94 -7.52
CA ARG A 216 -1.70 6.97 -6.35
C ARG A 216 -1.89 5.56 -5.81
N CYS A 217 -0.85 5.04 -5.15
CA CYS A 217 -0.89 3.76 -4.43
C CYS A 217 0.06 3.80 -3.22
N CYS A 218 0.05 2.75 -2.39
CA CYS A 218 1.05 2.57 -1.34
C CYS A 218 2.44 2.28 -1.95
N THR A 219 3.24 3.33 -2.15
CA THR A 219 4.56 3.19 -2.80
C THR A 219 5.54 2.41 -1.91
N GLN A 220 5.46 2.55 -0.59
CA GLN A 220 6.26 1.76 0.36
C GLN A 220 6.02 0.26 0.23
N LEU A 221 4.77 -0.14 0.04
CA LEU A 221 4.40 -1.54 -0.09
C LEU A 221 4.84 -2.09 -1.46
N LEU A 222 4.64 -1.32 -2.54
CA LEU A 222 5.16 -1.67 -3.86
C LEU A 222 6.69 -1.84 -3.83
N TYR A 223 7.39 -0.95 -3.12
CA TYR A 223 8.84 -1.07 -2.94
C TYR A 223 9.25 -2.30 -2.14
N LYS A 224 8.62 -2.56 -1.00
CA LYS A 224 8.90 -3.77 -0.21
C LYS A 224 8.65 -5.05 -1.00
N TRP A 225 7.57 -5.08 -1.76
CA TRP A 225 7.26 -6.18 -2.67
C TRP A 225 8.37 -6.35 -3.69
N PHE A 226 8.67 -5.30 -4.45
CA PHE A 226 9.66 -5.35 -5.52
C PHE A 226 11.02 -5.80 -5.02
N MET A 227 11.52 -5.19 -3.95
CA MET A 227 12.80 -5.53 -3.34
C MET A 227 12.86 -6.97 -2.82
N GLY A 228 11.72 -7.55 -2.46
CA GLY A 228 11.61 -8.93 -2.02
C GLY A 228 11.96 -9.96 -3.10
N TYR A 229 11.69 -9.64 -4.37
CA TYR A 229 11.99 -10.52 -5.51
C TYR A 229 13.43 -10.37 -6.02
N LEU A 230 14.16 -9.35 -5.57
CA LEU A 230 15.53 -9.12 -6.02
C LEU A 230 16.52 -10.01 -5.28
N PRO A 231 17.66 -10.38 -5.91
CA PRO A 231 18.66 -11.21 -5.27
C PRO A 231 19.17 -10.58 -3.97
N SER A 232 19.16 -11.34 -2.88
CA SER A 232 19.67 -10.91 -1.57
C SER A 232 21.16 -11.19 -1.37
N LYS A 233 21.82 -11.84 -2.34
CA LYS A 233 23.23 -12.22 -2.32
C LYS A 233 23.85 -12.14 -3.73
N GLY A 234 25.17 -12.22 -3.79
CA GLY A 234 25.91 -12.31 -5.05
C GLY A 234 26.14 -10.96 -5.74
N ALA A 235 26.46 -11.02 -7.03
CA ALA A 235 26.91 -9.86 -7.80
C ALA A 235 25.93 -8.68 -7.74
N PHE A 236 24.62 -8.93 -7.77
CA PHE A 236 23.58 -7.90 -7.71
C PHE A 236 23.71 -6.97 -6.48
N VAL A 237 24.01 -7.55 -5.31
CA VAL A 237 24.17 -6.81 -4.05
C VAL A 237 25.54 -6.11 -4.00
N LEU A 238 26.56 -6.73 -4.60
CA LEU A 238 27.92 -6.18 -4.69
C LEU A 238 28.05 -5.07 -5.73
N LEU A 239 27.07 -4.90 -6.63
CA LEU A 239 27.07 -3.81 -7.60
C LEU A 239 27.10 -2.47 -6.89
N ASP A 240 28.03 -1.63 -7.33
CA ASP A 240 28.23 -0.28 -6.85
C ASP A 240 26.89 0.48 -6.74
N HIS A 241 26.76 1.26 -5.68
CA HIS A 241 25.59 2.08 -5.40
C HIS A 241 25.30 3.14 -6.48
N THR A 242 26.31 3.52 -7.27
CA THR A 242 26.23 4.43 -8.42
C THR A 242 25.61 3.78 -9.67
N VAL A 243 25.55 2.45 -9.74
CA VAL A 243 24.93 1.75 -10.87
C VAL A 243 23.42 2.00 -10.85
N ASN A 244 22.92 2.58 -11.95
CA ASN A 244 21.50 2.89 -12.09
C ASN A 244 20.64 1.62 -12.11
N TRP A 245 19.37 1.78 -11.74
CA TRP A 245 18.44 0.65 -11.64
C TRP A 245 18.16 -0.04 -12.96
N ALA A 246 18.15 0.67 -14.09
CA ALA A 246 17.90 0.06 -15.40
C ALA A 246 18.96 -0.99 -15.73
N THR A 247 20.24 -0.66 -15.54
CA THR A 247 21.37 -1.58 -15.71
C THR A 247 21.28 -2.75 -14.74
N LYS A 248 20.91 -2.49 -13.47
CA LYS A 248 20.75 -3.56 -12.48
C LYS A 248 19.67 -4.57 -12.90
N LEU A 249 18.51 -4.11 -13.34
CA LEU A 249 17.39 -4.98 -13.68
C LEU A 249 17.59 -5.72 -15.01
N MET A 250 18.17 -5.08 -16.03
CA MET A 250 18.46 -5.72 -17.31
C MET A 250 19.49 -6.87 -17.21
N GLY A 251 20.32 -6.84 -16.17
CA GLY A 251 21.27 -7.90 -15.86
C GLY A 251 20.65 -9.15 -15.24
N LEU A 252 19.43 -9.05 -14.70
CA LEU A 252 18.76 -10.17 -14.05
C LEU A 252 18.19 -11.16 -15.07
N ARG A 253 18.07 -12.42 -14.64
CA ARG A 253 17.39 -13.51 -15.34
C ARG A 253 16.40 -14.16 -14.40
N ALA A 254 15.51 -15.00 -14.95
CA ALA A 254 14.50 -15.71 -14.17
C ALA A 254 15.09 -16.47 -12.97
N LYS A 255 16.28 -17.07 -13.13
CA LYS A 255 16.97 -17.82 -12.06
C LYS A 255 17.50 -16.97 -10.91
N ASP A 256 17.66 -15.66 -11.12
CA ASP A 256 18.20 -14.75 -10.11
C ASP A 256 17.08 -14.20 -9.21
N ILE A 257 15.83 -14.32 -9.64
CA ILE A 257 14.65 -13.83 -8.92
C ILE A 257 14.34 -14.74 -7.72
N ALA A 258 14.10 -14.10 -6.58
CA ALA A 258 13.75 -14.78 -5.33
C ALA A 258 12.27 -15.17 -5.30
N TRP A 259 11.87 -16.12 -6.15
CA TRP A 259 10.48 -16.58 -6.28
C TRP A 259 9.84 -17.08 -4.98
N THR A 260 10.64 -17.53 -4.02
CA THR A 260 10.16 -18.05 -2.72
C THR A 260 9.95 -16.95 -1.67
N HIS A 261 10.19 -15.66 -2.00
CA HIS A 261 10.14 -14.57 -1.03
C HIS A 261 8.72 -14.30 -0.50
N SER A 262 7.69 -14.44 -1.33
CA SER A 262 6.31 -14.14 -0.94
C SER A 262 5.48 -15.37 -0.56
N SER A 263 5.95 -16.57 -0.91
CA SER A 263 5.17 -17.77 -0.73
C SER A 263 6.10 -18.96 -0.54
N GLY A 264 5.93 -19.66 0.58
CA GLY A 264 6.54 -20.98 0.73
C GLY A 264 6.15 -21.87 -0.45
N VAL A 265 6.98 -22.86 -0.77
CA VAL A 265 6.63 -23.90 -1.74
C VAL A 265 5.28 -24.51 -1.35
N GLY A 266 4.29 -24.45 -2.25
CA GLY A 266 2.96 -25.08 -2.05
C GLY A 266 1.84 -24.19 -1.49
N GLN A 267 1.94 -22.86 -1.62
CA GLN A 267 0.85 -21.95 -1.25
C GLN A 267 -0.18 -21.81 -2.38
N ASP A 268 -1.46 -21.80 -2.04
CA ASP A 268 -2.55 -21.55 -2.99
C ASP A 268 -2.61 -20.06 -3.37
N PHE A 269 -2.87 -19.79 -4.65
CA PHE A 269 -3.03 -18.44 -5.18
C PHE A 269 -4.42 -18.26 -5.79
N ILE A 270 -5.00 -17.07 -5.60
CA ILE A 270 -6.27 -16.72 -6.24
C ILE A 270 -5.99 -16.37 -7.70
N CYS A 271 -6.26 -17.31 -8.61
CA CYS A 271 -6.06 -17.14 -10.05
C CYS A 271 -7.36 -16.90 -10.85
N SER A 272 -8.53 -17.03 -10.22
CA SER A 272 -9.83 -16.87 -10.89
C SER A 272 -10.91 -16.39 -9.91
N CYS A 273 -12.03 -15.89 -10.45
CA CYS A 273 -13.18 -15.47 -9.67
C CYS A 273 -14.48 -15.97 -10.30
N GLY A 274 -15.14 -16.93 -9.64
CA GLY A 274 -16.32 -17.59 -10.19
C GLY A 274 -16.00 -18.30 -11.50
N GLY A 275 -16.72 -17.98 -12.58
CA GLY A 275 -16.48 -18.51 -13.92
C GLY A 275 -15.47 -17.71 -14.76
N PHE A 276 -14.88 -16.65 -14.21
CA PHE A 276 -13.94 -15.80 -14.95
C PHE A 276 -12.50 -16.22 -14.71
N PRO A 277 -11.67 -16.30 -15.77
CA PRO A 277 -10.25 -16.65 -15.65
C PRO A 277 -9.41 -15.56 -15.00
N ASN A 278 -9.98 -14.38 -14.76
CA ASN A 278 -9.31 -13.23 -14.19
C ASN A 278 -9.92 -12.89 -12.83
N VAL A 279 -9.13 -12.27 -11.95
CA VAL A 279 -9.60 -11.81 -10.65
C VAL A 279 -9.88 -10.30 -10.70
N PRO A 280 -11.15 -9.86 -10.57
CA PRO A 280 -11.48 -8.46 -10.54
C PRO A 280 -10.98 -7.80 -9.24
N LEU A 281 -10.42 -6.61 -9.38
CA LEU A 281 -9.87 -5.80 -8.30
C LEU A 281 -10.56 -4.44 -8.30
N ILE A 282 -10.87 -3.96 -7.11
CA ILE A 282 -11.51 -2.66 -6.92
C ILE A 282 -10.63 -1.84 -5.97
N GLY A 283 -9.93 -0.87 -6.54
CA GLY A 283 -9.18 0.14 -5.81
C GLY A 283 -10.08 1.31 -5.38
N VAL A 284 -9.51 2.24 -4.62
CA VAL A 284 -10.15 3.53 -4.32
C VAL A 284 -10.29 4.37 -5.58
N GLN A 285 -9.37 4.25 -6.53
CA GLN A 285 -9.33 5.08 -7.73
C GLN A 285 -10.10 4.48 -8.93
N GLY A 286 -10.39 3.18 -8.92
CA GLY A 286 -11.10 2.50 -10.00
C GLY A 286 -10.94 0.98 -9.98
N CYS A 287 -11.49 0.33 -11.01
CA CYS A 287 -11.50 -1.13 -11.13
C CYS A 287 -10.50 -1.60 -12.20
N ILE A 288 -9.88 -2.76 -11.94
CA ILE A 288 -8.98 -3.46 -12.86
C ILE A 288 -9.05 -4.97 -12.58
N ASN A 289 -8.21 -5.80 -13.18
CA ASN A 289 -8.07 -7.21 -12.84
C ASN A 289 -6.61 -7.67 -12.99
N TYR A 290 -6.27 -8.81 -12.38
CA TYR A 290 -5.12 -9.59 -12.85
C TYR A 290 -5.47 -10.26 -14.18
N ASN A 291 -4.47 -10.45 -15.03
CA ASN A 291 -4.55 -11.37 -16.16
C ASN A 291 -3.97 -12.72 -15.78
#